data_AF-A0A926I7A8-F1
#
_entry.id   AF-A0A926I7A8-F1
#
_cell.length_a   1.000
_cell.length_b   1.000
_cell.length_c   1.000
_cell.angle_alpha   90.00
_cell.angle_beta   90.00
_cell.angle_gamma   90.00
#
_symmetry.space_group_name_H-M   'P 1'
#
loop_
_entity.id
_entity.type
_entity.pdbx_description
1 polymer ?
#
loop_
_entity_poly.entity_id
_entity_poly.type
_entity_poly.pdbx_seq_one_letter_code
_entity_poly.pdbx_strand_id
1 'polypeptide(L)' 'MNKTNSMVVIDICDENDNLFTTVELSEEFVSRLEEKTGSVLSEGFNQALQTFIEEAVDRIDAEIKKSHCLS' A
#
# COMPACT_ATOMS: atom_id res chain seq x y z
N MET A 1 7.60 -25.93 -12.98
CA MET A 1 8.05 -25.20 -11.78
C MET A 1 6.94 -24.25 -11.41
N ASN A 2 6.27 -24.45 -10.27
CA ASN A 2 5.33 -23.45 -9.75
C ASN A 2 6.16 -22.21 -9.44
N LYS A 3 5.94 -21.12 -10.18
CA LYS A 3 6.45 -19.81 -9.78
C LYS A 3 5.76 -19.50 -8.46
N THR A 4 6.46 -19.69 -7.34
CA THR A 4 6.07 -19.06 -6.08
C THR A 4 6.01 -17.57 -6.39
N ASN A 5 4.82 -16.98 -6.37
CA ASN A 5 4.67 -15.54 -6.38
C ASN A 5 5.34 -15.04 -5.12
N SER A 6 6.60 -14.64 -5.26
CA SER A 6 7.41 -14.09 -4.19
C SER A 6 6.77 -12.77 -3.78
N MET A 7 6.44 -12.66 -2.50
CA MET A 7 5.84 -11.47 -1.90
C MET A 7 6.92 -10.73 -1.12
N VAL A 8 6.92 -9.41 -1.25
CA VAL A 8 7.76 -8.48 -0.51
C VAL A 8 6.88 -7.81 0.52
N VAL A 9 7.28 -7.93 1.78
CA VAL A 9 6.61 -7.26 2.90
C VAL A 9 7.21 -5.87 3.05
N ILE A 10 6.38 -4.84 3.05
CA ILE A 10 6.77 -3.44 3.23
C ILE A 10 6.00 -2.86 4.40
N ASP A 11 6.74 -2.38 5.39
CA ASP A 11 6.20 -1.60 6.49
C ASP A 11 6.10 -0.14 6.06
N ILE A 12 4.90 0.41 6.19
CA ILE A 12 4.62 1.82 5.95
C ILE A 12 4.59 2.48 7.33
N CYS A 13 5.51 3.42 7.53
CA CYS A 13 5.62 4.19 8.77
C CYS A 13 5.17 5.64 8.55
N ASP A 14 4.73 6.28 9.61
CA ASP A 14 4.46 7.72 9.64
C ASP A 14 5.75 8.56 9.71
N GLU A 15 5.62 9.88 9.76
CA GLU A 15 6.74 10.83 9.88
C GLU A 15 7.57 10.70 11.18
N ASN A 16 7.09 9.94 12.16
CA ASN A 16 7.73 9.68 13.45
C ASN A 16 8.26 8.24 13.56
N ASP A 17 8.39 7.53 12.44
CA ASP A 17 8.79 6.12 12.36
C ASP A 17 7.83 5.13 13.07
N ASN A 18 6.59 5.55 13.38
CA ASN A 18 5.60 4.62 13.91
C ASN A 18 5.02 3.79 12.76
N LEU A 19 4.93 2.47 12.96
CA LEU A 19 4.28 1.57 12.02
C LEU A 19 2.81 1.96 11.85
N PHE A 20 2.44 2.39 10.65
CA PHE A 20 1.07 2.68 10.26
C PHE A 20 0.38 1.41 9.78
N THR A 21 1.01 0.67 8.86
CA THR A 21 0.50 -0.62 8.37
C THR A 21 1.60 -1.42 7.67
N THR A 22 1.35 -2.71 7.44
CA THR A 22 2.22 -3.60 6.68
C THR A 22 1.48 -4.05 5.43
N VAL A 23 2.12 -3.96 4.26
CA VAL A 23 1.57 -4.40 2.98
C VAL A 23 2.43 -5.48 2.35
N GLU A 24 1.79 -6.49 1.76
CA GLU A 24 2.45 -7.50 0.95
C GLU A 24 2.27 -7.16 -0.53
N LEU A 25 3.37 -6.89 -1.22
CA LEU A 25 3.39 -6.60 -2.66
C LEU A 25 4.09 -7.74 -3.39
N SER A 26 3.60 -8.11 -4.57
CA SER A 26 4.34 -9.06 -5.42
C SER A 26 5.69 -8.49 -5.82
N GLU A 27 6.72 -9.33 -5.88
CA GLU A 27 8.07 -8.93 -6.32
C GLU A 27 8.06 -8.29 -7.73
N GLU A 28 7.18 -8.73 -8.63
CA GLU A 28 6.99 -8.10 -9.95
C GLU A 28 6.55 -6.63 -9.84
N PHE A 29 5.64 -6.33 -8.91
CA PHE A 29 5.17 -4.97 -8.69
C PHE A 29 6.27 -4.09 -8.12
N VAL A 30 7.04 -4.60 -7.15
CA VAL A 30 8.20 -3.89 -6.59
C VAL A 30 9.24 -3.63 -7.67
N SER A 31 9.61 -4.63 -8.47
CA SER A 31 10.59 -4.47 -9.55
C SER A 31 10.17 -3.41 -10.58
N ARG A 32 8.88 -3.38 -10.96
CA ARG A 32 8.33 -2.35 -11.85
C ARG A 32 8.34 -0.96 -11.23
N LEU A 33 8.21 -0.87 -9.91
CA LEU A 33 8.33 0.39 -9.19
C LEU A 33 9.78 0.86 -9.17
N GLU A 34 10.72 -0.01 -8.80
CA GLU A 34 12.15 0.27 -8.78
C GLU A 34 12.66 0.76 -10.13
N GLU A 35 12.23 0.13 -11.23
CA GLU A 35 12.57 0.54 -12.60
C GLU A 35 12.09 1.96 -12.90
N LYS A 36 10.93 2.35 -12.36
CA LYS A 36 10.33 3.68 -12.57
C LYS A 36 10.91 4.76 -11.66
N THR A 37 11.22 4.43 -10.41
CA THR A 37 11.66 5.39 -9.39
C THR A 37 13.17 5.45 -9.23
N GLY A 38 13.91 4.49 -9.79
CA GLY A 38 15.37 4.36 -9.66
C GLY A 38 15.83 3.95 -8.26
N SER A 39 14.90 3.71 -7.33
CA SER A 39 15.17 3.30 -5.94
C SER A 39 13.97 2.56 -5.38
N VAL A 40 14.24 1.43 -4.75
CA VAL A 40 13.34 0.71 -3.87
C VAL A 40 13.10 1.62 -2.66
N LEU A 41 11.86 2.03 -2.41
CA LEU A 41 11.46 2.59 -1.11
C LEU A 41 12.06 3.96 -0.76
N SER A 42 11.97 4.94 -1.67
CA SER A 42 12.20 6.33 -1.27
C SER A 42 11.11 6.81 -0.32
N GLU A 43 11.41 7.80 0.52
CA GLU A 43 10.44 8.44 1.42
C GLU A 43 9.17 8.90 0.66
N GLY A 44 9.32 9.38 -0.58
CA GLY A 44 8.21 9.74 -1.45
C GLY A 44 7.33 8.57 -1.90
N PHE A 45 7.88 7.35 -1.99
CA PHE A 45 7.08 6.14 -2.24
C PHE A 45 6.25 5.76 -1.01
N ASN A 46 6.84 5.79 0.18
CA ASN A 46 6.12 5.52 1.42
C ASN A 46 4.96 6.52 1.62
N GLN A 47 5.21 7.81 1.38
CA GLN A 47 4.17 8.83 1.42
C GLN A 47 3.07 8.58 0.38
N ALA A 48 3.41 8.25 -0.87
CA ALA A 48 2.42 7.98 -1.91
C ALA A 48 1.55 6.75 -1.59
N LEU A 49 2.15 5.69 -1.05
CA LEU A 49 1.43 4.50 -0.59
C LEU A 49 0.54 4.81 0.61
N GLN A 50 1.03 5.60 1.56
CA GLN A 50 0.24 6.04 2.71
C GLN A 50 -0.99 6.82 2.25
N THR A 51 -0.83 7.84 1.41
CA THR A 51 -1.96 8.61 0.85
C THR A 51 -2.96 7.70 0.13
N PHE A 52 -2.48 6.75 -0.68
CA PHE A 52 -3.35 5.82 -1.38
C PHE A 52 -4.17 4.94 -0.42
N ILE A 53 -3.55 4.45 0.67
CA ILE A 53 -4.22 3.62 1.67
C ILE A 53 -5.25 4.44 2.45
N GLU A 54 -4.91 5.66 2.88
CA GLU A 54 -5.83 6.57 3.55
C GLU A 54 -7.07 6.86 2.69
N GLU A 55 -6.87 7.23 1.41
CA GLU A 55 -7.97 7.46 0.47
C GLU A 55 -8.82 6.20 0.23
N ALA A 56 -8.19 5.02 0.20
CA ALA A 56 -8.90 3.76 0.03
C ALA A 56 -9.76 3.42 1.25
N VAL A 57 -9.24 3.62 2.46
CA VAL A 57 -9.97 3.44 3.72
C VAL A 57 -11.19 4.37 3.77
N ASP A 58 -11.00 5.66 3.48
CA ASP A 58 -12.09 6.64 3.46
C ASP A 58 -13.20 6.26 2.47
N ARG A 59 -12.84 5.76 1.29
CA ARG A 59 -13.81 5.27 0.30
C ARG A 59 -14.57 4.05 0.78
N ILE A 60 -13.89 3.07 1.39
CA ILE A 60 -14.54 1.87 1.96
C ILE A 60 -15.53 2.29 3.04
N ASP A 61 -15.13 3.17 3.95
CA ASP A 61 -15.98 3.70 5.02
C ASP A 61 -17.24 4.41 4.48
N ALA A 62 -17.07 5.20 3.42
CA ALA A 62 -18.19 5.88 2.77
C ALA A 62 -19.18 4.89 2.15
N GLU A 63 -18.69 3.84 1.49
CA GLU A 63 -19.55 2.79 0.90
C GLU A 63 -20.26 1.95 1.97
N ILE A 64 -19.58 1.62 3.07
CA ILE A 64 -20.19 0.93 4.21
C ILE A 64 -21.33 1.78 4.80
N LYS A 65 -21.10 3.08 5.02
CA LYS A 65 -22.13 4.00 5.54
C LYS A 65 -23.33 4.11 4.61
N LYS A 66 -23.12 4.16 3.29
CA LYS A 66 -24.22 4.14 2.29
C LYS A 66 -25.03 2.85 2.37
N SER A 67 -24.38 1.71 2.55
CA SER A 67 -25.07 0.41 2.65
C SER A 67 -25.98 0.31 3.88
N HIS A 68 -25.56 0.91 5.01
CA HIS A 68 -26.35 0.96 6.25
C HIS A 68 -27.52 1.96 6.23
N CYS A 69 -27.51 2.95 5.34
CA CYS A 69 -28.66 3.86 5.14
C CYS A 69 -29.75 3.26 4.23
N LEU A 70 -29.46 2.14 3.55
CA LEU A 70 -30.37 1.48 2.61
C LEU A 70 -31.02 0.20 3.18
N SER A 71 -30.65 -0.19 4.41
CA SER A 71 -31.23 -1.32 5.17
C SER A 71 -32.24 -0.86 6.21
#